data_AF-A0A6A6HS12-F1
#
_entry.id   AF-A0A6A6HS12-F1
#
_cell.length_a   1.000
_cell.length_b   1.000
_cell.length_c   1.000
_cell.angle_alpha   90.00
_cell.angle_beta   90.00
_cell.angle_gamma   90.00
#
_symmetry.space_group_name_H-M   'P 1'
#
loop_
_entity.id
_entity.type
_entity.pdbx_description
1 polymer ?
#
loop_
_entity_poly.entity_id
_entity_poly.type
_entity_poly.pdbx_seq_one_letter_code
_entity_poly.pdbx_strand_id
1 'polypeptide(L)'
;TMRYTLRHRPIAVSIETKTISRPEEEARVQLAIWVAAQLERITTETLDRNAVLRRMVFPLLYVQSAQWTVLFARPSSSPLADRSVTIFPSIILGETSSVLGTYRVLWGLRVLEQWIDTTYRNWWEELLD
;
A
#
# COMPACT_ATOMS: atom_id res chain seq x y z
N THR A 1 -19.85 -6.12 11.91
CA THR A 1 -18.70 -6.35 12.82
C THR A 1 -17.40 -6.27 12.06
N MET A 2 -16.34 -5.70 12.64
CA MET A 2 -15.05 -5.33 12.02
C MET A 2 -14.40 -6.42 11.14
N ARG A 3 -14.64 -7.70 11.47
CA ARG A 3 -14.16 -8.89 10.74
C ARG A 3 -14.72 -9.07 9.32
N TYR A 4 -15.93 -8.56 9.06
CA TYR A 4 -16.55 -8.65 7.73
C TYR A 4 -15.78 -7.83 6.68
N THR A 5 -15.30 -6.64 7.04
CA THR A 5 -14.67 -5.76 6.06
C THR A 5 -13.26 -6.20 5.68
N LEU A 6 -12.49 -6.83 6.57
CA LEU A 6 -11.20 -7.43 6.18
C LEU A 6 -11.38 -8.61 5.22
N ARG A 7 -12.43 -9.41 5.40
CA ARG A 7 -12.73 -10.57 4.55
C ARG A 7 -13.24 -10.21 3.16
N HIS A 8 -14.05 -9.17 3.05
CA HIS A 8 -14.75 -8.87 1.79
C HIS A 8 -14.21 -7.65 1.06
N ARG A 9 -13.54 -6.72 1.76
CA ARG A 9 -13.10 -5.43 1.20
C ARG A 9 -11.77 -4.97 1.82
N PRO A 10 -10.68 -5.75 1.70
CA PRO A 10 -9.37 -5.30 2.15
C PRO A 10 -8.88 -4.08 1.39
N ILE A 11 -8.10 -3.25 2.07
CA ILE A 11 -7.40 -2.12 1.45
C ILE A 11 -6.20 -2.68 0.68
N ALA A 12 -6.31 -2.76 -0.64
CA ALA A 12 -5.22 -3.24 -1.50
C ALA A 12 -4.19 -2.16 -1.81
N VAL A 13 -4.61 -0.89 -1.90
CA VAL A 13 -3.76 0.28 -2.17
C VAL A 13 -4.21 1.45 -1.32
N SER A 14 -3.27 2.13 -0.68
CA SER A 14 -3.52 3.42 -0.03
C SER A 14 -3.08 4.56 -0.94
N ILE A 15 -3.86 5.65 -1.02
CA ILE A 15 -3.57 6.79 -1.90
C ILE A 15 -3.60 8.08 -1.10
N GLU A 16 -2.51 8.83 -1.10
CA GLU A 16 -2.44 10.19 -0.54
C GLU A 16 -2.28 11.21 -1.66
N THR A 17 -3.09 12.27 -1.62
CA THR A 17 -3.06 13.36 -2.59
C THR A 17 -2.69 14.67 -1.91
N LYS A 18 -1.65 15.35 -2.40
CA LYS A 18 -1.18 16.62 -1.84
C LYS A 18 -1.22 17.75 -2.86
N THR A 19 -1.46 18.96 -2.36
CA THR A 19 -1.19 20.20 -3.09
C THR A 19 0.32 20.44 -3.21
N ILE A 20 0.73 21.28 -4.17
CA ILE A 20 2.15 21.59 -4.45
C ILE A 20 2.91 22.07 -3.20
N SER A 21 2.21 22.75 -2.29
CA SER A 21 2.78 23.36 -1.09
C SER A 21 3.22 22.39 0.01
N ARG A 22 2.91 21.09 -0.10
CA ARG A 22 3.24 20.11 0.96
C ARG A 22 4.34 19.15 0.51
N PRO A 23 5.33 18.87 1.38
CA PRO A 23 6.45 18.00 1.05
C PRO A 23 6.02 16.53 0.96
N GLU A 24 6.73 15.77 0.12
CA GLU A 24 6.55 14.31 -0.02
C GLU A 24 6.70 13.56 1.31
N GLU A 25 7.56 14.07 2.20
CA GLU A 25 7.79 13.47 3.52
C GLU A 25 6.52 13.39 4.37
N GLU A 26 5.66 14.43 4.35
CA GLU A 26 4.38 14.40 5.05
C GLU A 26 3.47 13.28 4.52
N ALA A 27 3.43 13.13 3.19
CA ALA A 27 2.63 12.09 2.56
C ALA A 27 3.14 10.69 2.91
N ARG A 28 4.47 10.49 2.92
CA ARG A 28 5.09 9.23 3.35
C ARG A 28 4.75 8.89 4.80
N VAL A 29 4.77 9.87 5.70
CA VAL A 29 4.39 9.68 7.11
C VAL A 29 2.93 9.25 7.23
N GLN A 30 2.00 9.91 6.53
CA GLN A 30 0.58 9.53 6.56
C GLN A 30 0.35 8.13 6.00
N LEU A 31 0.98 7.81 4.86
CA LEU A 31 0.91 6.48 4.27
C LEU A 31 1.49 5.41 5.20
N ALA A 32 2.57 5.71 5.92
CA ALA A 32 3.14 4.81 6.93
C ALA A 32 2.14 4.55 8.08
N ILE A 33 1.48 5.60 8.57
CA ILE A 33 0.46 5.50 9.62
C ILE A 33 -0.70 4.62 9.17
N TRP A 34 -1.18 4.78 7.93
CA TRP A 34 -2.27 3.98 7.40
C TRP A 34 -1.91 2.51 7.24
N VAL A 35 -0.69 2.21 6.76
CA VAL A 35 -0.20 0.82 6.68
C VAL A 35 -0.05 0.22 8.08
N ALA A 36 0.50 0.98 9.04
CA ALA A 36 0.63 0.51 10.42
C ALA A 36 -0.75 0.18 11.02
N ALA A 37 -1.73 1.06 10.85
CA ALA A 37 -3.10 0.83 11.29
C ALA A 37 -3.75 -0.38 10.60
N GLN A 38 -3.51 -0.56 9.29
CA GLN A 38 -3.95 -1.74 8.57
C GLN A 38 -3.33 -3.01 9.16
N LEU A 39 -2.01 -3.02 9.41
CA LEU A 39 -1.32 -4.17 9.99
C LEU A 39 -1.83 -4.53 11.37
N GLU A 40 -1.99 -3.54 12.26
CA GLU A 40 -2.56 -3.73 13.60
C GLU A 40 -3.95 -4.38 13.55
N ARG A 41 -4.76 -3.95 12.59
CA ARG A 41 -6.08 -4.50 12.39
C ARG A 41 -6.04 -5.95 11.92
N ILE A 42 -5.09 -6.30 11.07
CA ILE A 42 -4.92 -7.67 10.59
C ILE A 42 -4.42 -8.57 11.73
N THR A 43 -3.38 -8.15 12.45
CA THR A 43 -2.78 -8.92 13.55
C THR A 43 -3.76 -9.19 14.68
N THR A 44 -4.65 -8.25 14.97
CA THR A 44 -5.72 -8.43 15.99
C THR A 44 -6.73 -9.50 15.58
N GLU A 45 -6.97 -9.69 14.28
CA GLU A 45 -7.97 -10.62 13.77
C GLU A 45 -7.40 -12.00 13.35
N THR A 46 -6.08 -12.11 13.18
CA THR A 46 -5.41 -13.37 12.80
C THR A 46 -4.43 -13.82 13.87
N LEU A 47 -4.81 -14.84 14.64
CA LEU A 47 -3.89 -15.57 15.51
C LEU A 47 -2.92 -16.37 14.62
N ASP A 48 -1.62 -16.16 14.82
CA ASP A 48 -0.53 -17.02 14.31
C ASP A 48 -0.15 -16.95 12.81
N ARG A 49 -0.58 -15.91 12.06
CA ARG A 49 -0.21 -15.74 10.62
C ARG A 49 0.92 -14.76 10.34
N ASN A 50 1.87 -14.67 11.26
CA ASN A 50 3.04 -13.79 11.14
C ASN A 50 3.90 -14.09 9.91
N ALA A 51 3.90 -15.33 9.40
CA ALA A 51 4.68 -15.71 8.22
C ALA A 51 4.16 -15.06 6.93
N VAL A 52 2.84 -15.03 6.72
CA VAL A 52 2.21 -14.39 5.55
C VAL A 52 2.33 -12.88 5.68
N LEU A 53 2.05 -12.32 6.85
CA LEU A 53 2.20 -10.88 7.08
C LEU A 53 3.61 -10.36 6.75
N ARG A 54 4.66 -11.08 7.15
CA ARG A 54 6.06 -10.68 6.87
C ARG A 54 6.42 -10.66 5.37
N ARG A 55 5.74 -11.44 4.53
CA ARG A 55 5.96 -11.42 3.06
C ARG A 55 5.06 -10.41 2.34
N MET A 56 3.97 -9.98 2.95
CA MET A 56 3.05 -9.03 2.33
C MET A 56 3.72 -7.69 2.04
N VAL A 57 3.35 -7.13 0.89
CA VAL A 57 3.73 -5.81 0.42
C VAL A 57 2.46 -4.98 0.28
N PHE A 58 2.53 -3.71 0.69
CA PHE A 58 1.43 -2.77 0.64
C PHE A 58 1.79 -1.66 -0.35
N PRO A 59 1.19 -1.66 -1.55
CA PRO A 59 1.34 -0.56 -2.50
C PRO A 59 0.73 0.73 -1.98
N LEU A 60 1.45 1.83 -2.20
CA LEU A 60 1.09 3.17 -1.78
C LEU A 60 1.19 4.08 -2.99
N LEU A 61 0.16 4.87 -3.24
CA LEU A 61 0.19 5.90 -4.26
C LEU A 61 0.30 7.26 -3.58
N TYR A 62 1.20 8.07 -4.12
CA TYR A 62 1.36 9.46 -3.78
C TYR A 62 1.14 10.29 -5.03
N VAL A 63 0.18 11.22 -4.97
CA VAL A 63 -0.12 12.13 -6.06
C VAL A 63 0.13 13.55 -5.61
N GLN A 64 1.02 14.25 -6.32
CA GLN A 64 1.31 15.66 -6.09
C GLN A 64 1.09 16.44 -7.36
N SER A 65 0.13 17.36 -7.34
CA SER A 65 -0.32 18.04 -8.57
C SER A 65 -0.69 17.00 -9.63
N ALA A 66 0.00 16.98 -10.78
CA ALA A 66 -0.23 16.02 -11.84
C ALA A 66 0.63 14.76 -11.73
N GLN A 67 1.67 14.72 -10.89
CA GLN A 67 2.63 13.61 -10.83
C GLN A 67 2.08 12.46 -9.98
N TRP A 68 2.17 11.24 -10.51
CA TRP A 68 1.78 10.01 -9.83
C TRP A 68 3.02 9.18 -9.53
N THR A 69 3.14 8.81 -8.26
CA THR A 69 4.28 8.06 -7.73
C THR A 69 3.75 6.85 -6.97
N VAL A 70 4.39 5.70 -7.14
CA VAL A 70 4.14 4.50 -6.33
C VAL A 70 5.29 4.31 -5.33
N LEU A 71 4.93 3.94 -4.12
CA LEU A 71 5.83 3.44 -3.09
C LEU A 71 5.33 2.08 -2.64
N PHE A 72 6.19 1.34 -1.96
CA PHE A 72 5.84 0.05 -1.38
C PHE A 72 6.19 0.07 0.10
N ALA A 73 5.33 -0.55 0.91
CA ALA A 73 5.57 -0.71 2.33
C ALA A 73 5.55 -2.19 2.73
N ARG A 74 6.33 -2.53 3.75
CA ARG A 74 6.31 -3.86 4.38
C ARG A 74 6.32 -3.73 5.90
N PRO A 75 5.79 -4.72 6.63
CA PRO A 75 6.07 -4.84 8.05
C PRO A 75 7.57 -4.93 8.25
N SER A 76 8.08 -4.19 9.23
CA SER A 76 9.48 -4.24 9.59
C SER A 76 9.85 -5.64 10.06
N SER A 77 11.01 -6.10 9.63
CA SER A 77 11.60 -7.36 10.08
C SER A 77 12.40 -7.20 11.38
N SER A 78 12.49 -5.98 11.93
CA SER A 78 13.29 -5.73 13.13
C SER A 78 12.58 -6.27 14.38
N PRO A 79 13.22 -7.19 15.13
CA PRO A 79 12.65 -7.71 16.38
C PRO A 79 12.56 -6.66 17.50
N LEU A 80 13.24 -5.51 17.33
CA LEU A 80 13.23 -4.39 18.29
C LEU A 80 12.11 -3.37 18.01
N ALA A 81 11.49 -3.44 16.83
CA ALA A 81 10.48 -2.49 16.39
C ALA A 81 9.23 -3.26 15.95
N ASP A 82 8.67 -4.02 16.90
CA ASP A 82 7.41 -4.72 16.73
C ASP A 82 6.36 -3.72 16.21
N ARG A 83 5.76 -4.04 15.05
CA ARG A 83 4.74 -3.24 14.34
C ARG A 83 5.21 -1.95 13.63
N SER A 84 6.52 -1.76 13.44
CA SER A 84 7.01 -0.69 12.56
C SER A 84 6.81 -1.02 11.07
N VAL A 85 6.69 0.00 10.23
CA VAL A 85 6.52 -0.13 8.77
C VAL A 85 7.76 0.41 8.08
N THR A 86 8.30 -0.34 7.13
CA THR A 86 9.38 0.12 6.24
C THR A 86 8.78 0.53 4.90
N ILE A 87 8.94 1.80 4.52
CA ILE A 87 8.60 2.30 3.19
C ILE A 87 9.84 2.30 2.31
N PHE A 88 9.74 1.70 1.13
CA PHE A 88 10.79 1.62 0.14
C PHE A 88 10.85 2.88 -0.73
N PRO A 89 11.97 3.14 -1.43
CA PRO A 89 12.09 4.24 -2.38
C PRO A 89 10.96 4.25 -3.41
N SER A 90 10.60 5.46 -3.84
CA SER A 90 9.49 5.70 -4.74
C SER A 90 9.84 5.48 -6.22
N ILE A 91 8.82 5.19 -7.02
CA ILE A 91 8.90 5.05 -8.49
C ILE A 91 7.87 5.98 -9.12
N ILE A 92 8.29 6.81 -10.07
CA ILE A 92 7.38 7.69 -10.82
C ILE A 92 6.63 6.86 -11.86
N LEU A 93 5.30 6.80 -11.75
CA LEU A 93 4.44 6.13 -12.73
C LEU A 93 4.20 6.99 -13.97
N GLY A 94 4.13 8.31 -13.77
CA GLY A 94 3.89 9.28 -14.82
C GLY A 94 3.25 10.54 -14.29
N GLU A 95 2.65 11.31 -15.19
CA GLU A 95 1.95 12.54 -14.86
C GLU A 95 0.65 12.66 -15.67
N THR A 96 -0.31 13.39 -15.14
CA THR A 96 -1.64 13.60 -15.77
C THR A 96 -1.75 14.94 -16.50
N SER A 97 -0.64 15.67 -16.64
CA SER A 97 -0.59 16.96 -17.35
C SER A 97 -0.54 16.81 -18.89
N SER A 98 -0.23 15.61 -19.38
CA SER A 98 -0.13 15.28 -20.79
C SER A 98 -0.88 13.98 -21.12
N VAL A 99 -1.33 13.83 -22.37
CA VAL A 99 -2.01 12.61 -22.84
C VAL A 99 -1.09 11.39 -22.70
N LEU A 100 0.16 11.52 -23.15
CA LEU A 100 1.16 10.45 -23.04
C LEU A 100 1.44 10.09 -21.58
N GLY A 101 1.60 11.08 -20.71
CA GLY A 101 1.78 10.86 -19.27
C GLY A 101 0.59 10.11 -18.66
N THR A 102 -0.64 10.51 -19.02
CA THR A 102 -1.86 9.85 -18.55
C THR A 102 -1.90 8.37 -18.96
N TYR A 103 -1.47 8.03 -20.18
CA TYR A 103 -1.36 6.63 -20.59
C TYR A 103 -0.30 5.85 -19.80
N ARG A 104 0.80 6.49 -19.40
CA ARG A 104 1.81 5.85 -18.51
C ARG A 104 1.25 5.57 -17.12
N VAL A 105 0.52 6.54 -16.54
CA VAL A 105 -0.17 6.36 -15.26
C VAL A 105 -1.18 5.22 -15.36
N LEU A 106 -2.04 5.22 -16.40
CA LEU A 106 -3.02 4.16 -16.63
C LEU A 106 -2.35 2.78 -16.76
N TRP A 107 -1.24 2.70 -17.49
CA TRP A 107 -0.50 1.45 -17.63
C TRP A 107 0.06 0.98 -16.28
N GLY A 108 0.67 1.87 -15.50
CA GLY A 108 1.17 1.55 -14.16
C GLY A 108 0.07 1.08 -13.21
N LEU A 109 -1.11 1.71 -13.24
CA LEU A 109 -2.27 1.30 -12.45
C LEU A 109 -2.80 -0.08 -12.86
N ARG A 110 -2.78 -0.42 -14.15
CA ARG A 110 -3.16 -1.77 -14.64
C ARG A 110 -2.18 -2.85 -14.20
N VAL A 111 -0.88 -2.56 -14.20
CA VAL A 111 0.12 -3.48 -13.65
C VAL A 111 -0.13 -3.71 -12.16
N LEU A 112 -0.46 -2.64 -11.43
CA LEU A 112 -0.80 -2.74 -10.01
C LEU A 112 -2.09 -3.55 -9.77
N GLU A 113 -3.14 -3.31 -10.56
CA GLU A 113 -4.38 -4.08 -10.55
C GLU A 113 -4.13 -5.56 -10.79
N GLN A 114 -3.37 -5.92 -11.83
CA GLN A 114 -3.02 -7.31 -12.12
C GLN A 114 -2.26 -7.96 -10.95
N TRP A 115 -1.34 -7.22 -10.32
CA TRP A 115 -0.62 -7.72 -9.14
C TRP A 115 -1.55 -7.91 -7.94
N ILE A 116 -2.54 -7.03 -7.75
CA ILE A 116 -3.55 -7.15 -6.69
C ILE A 116 -4.40 -8.40 -6.89
N ASP A 117 -4.89 -8.61 -8.11
CA ASP A 117 -5.78 -9.72 -8.44
C ASP A 117 -5.08 -11.08 -8.40
N THR A 118 -3.75 -11.11 -8.45
CA THR A 118 -2.95 -12.32 -8.39
C THR A 118 -2.28 -12.47 -7.03
N THR A 119 -1.22 -11.70 -6.76
CA THR A 119 -0.34 -11.90 -5.61
C THR A 119 -0.98 -11.46 -4.31
N TYR A 120 -1.57 -10.26 -4.28
CA TYR A 120 -2.19 -9.73 -3.06
C TYR A 120 -3.39 -10.57 -2.63
N ARG A 121 -4.25 -10.95 -3.59
CA ARG A 121 -5.38 -11.84 -3.36
C ARG A 121 -4.94 -13.17 -2.75
N ASN A 122 -3.92 -13.83 -3.31
CA ASN A 122 -3.43 -15.10 -2.79
C ASN A 122 -2.94 -14.99 -1.33
N TRP A 123 -2.23 -13.91 -0.97
CA TRP A 123 -1.85 -13.70 0.43
C TRP A 123 -3.05 -13.55 1.36
N TRP A 124 -4.14 -13.00 0.85
CA TRP A 124 -5.35 -12.78 1.62
C TRP A 124 -6.18 -14.05 1.79
N GLU A 125 -6.20 -14.89 0.76
CA GLU A 125 -6.72 -16.26 0.86
C GLU A 125 -5.89 -17.07 1.88
N GLU A 126 -4.56 -17.09 1.74
CA GLU A 126 -3.63 -17.71 2.70
C GLU A 126 -3.75 -17.18 4.14
N LEU A 127 -4.27 -15.97 4.33
CA LEU A 127 -4.43 -15.36 5.64
C LEU A 127 -5.82 -15.57 6.25
N LEU A 128 -6.83 -15.86 5.42
CA LEU A 128 -8.21 -16.05 5.85
C LEU A 128 -8.62 -17.53 5.95
N ASP A 129 -7.90 -18.43 5.29
CA ASP A 129 -8.08 -19.90 5.30
C ASP A 129 -7.71 -20.55 6.63
#